data_AF-T0QS50-F1
#
_entry.id   AF-T0QS50-F1
#
_cell.length_a   1.000
_cell.length_b   1.000
_cell.length_c   1.000
_cell.angle_alpha   90.00
_cell.angle_beta   90.00
_cell.angle_gamma   90.00
#
_symmetry.space_group_name_H-M   'P 1'
#
loop_
_entity.id
_entity.type
_entity.pdbx_description
1 polymer ?
#
loop_
_entity_poly.entity_id
_entity_poly.type
_entity_poly.pdbx_seq_one_letter_code
_entity_poly.pdbx_strand_id
1 'polypeptide(L)'
;MNKNVYKDSSDYVRRFQELHARTCNVSYDLAWGDLPTLLQQAVLWDLGLVVANVNGVDTLVQVYPLCSTSMDNLFFSPTTYLSMKDTEALTCSSSLGSYVRQNEASGPNITPAIRCAIDAANVPDAGSSMYAEDALKPTDVPDHRVWMHQAPGTSWVILGIHSIPKKYADTKLKDTPWGECPNEASGQASALTIPCVVYKTRPQTMAVCAPETFSESMHSWLVDFASAGNATTAPKTVVPTTTPTTASLNDESSNDTAIIIGAVAGVVGGLVLAVLLVLVFRRRKAAP
;
A
#
# COMPACT_ATOMS: atom_id res chain seq x y z
N MET A 1 14.53 11.44 -3.61
CA MET A 1 14.89 10.11 -3.05
C MET A 1 16.29 10.19 -2.45
N ASN A 2 16.47 9.79 -1.18
CA ASN A 2 17.82 9.65 -0.64
C ASN A 2 18.38 8.33 -1.18
N LYS A 3 19.34 8.40 -2.12
CA LYS A 3 19.88 7.23 -2.84
C LYS A 3 20.56 6.19 -1.92
N ASN A 4 20.66 6.46 -0.62
CA ASN A 4 21.43 5.65 0.33
C ASN A 4 20.62 4.60 1.12
N VAL A 5 19.28 4.68 1.17
CA VAL A 5 18.46 3.67 1.90
C VAL A 5 18.40 2.34 1.15
N TYR A 6 18.54 2.38 -0.17
CA TYR A 6 18.48 1.23 -1.08
C TYR A 6 19.86 0.67 -1.45
N LYS A 7 20.90 0.95 -0.64
CA LYS A 7 22.29 0.60 -0.99
C LYS A 7 22.56 -0.91 -0.99
N ASP A 8 21.70 -1.71 -0.36
CA ASP A 8 21.70 -3.16 -0.48
C ASP A 8 20.51 -3.61 -1.35
N SER A 9 20.47 -3.09 -2.59
CA SER A 9 19.37 -3.31 -3.52
C SER A 9 19.20 -4.77 -3.95
N SER A 10 20.16 -5.63 -3.65
CA SER A 10 20.21 -6.99 -4.16
C SER A 10 19.15 -7.91 -3.55
N ASP A 11 18.86 -7.78 -2.25
CA ASP A 11 18.02 -8.75 -1.55
C ASP A 11 16.52 -8.58 -1.88
N TYR A 12 15.98 -7.36 -1.85
CA TYR A 12 14.56 -7.16 -2.16
C TYR A 12 14.28 -7.28 -3.67
N VAL A 13 15.24 -6.96 -4.55
CA VAL A 13 15.11 -7.21 -5.99
C VAL A 13 15.05 -8.71 -6.26
N ARG A 14 15.91 -9.49 -5.59
CA ARG A 14 15.87 -10.96 -5.66
C ARG A 14 14.54 -11.50 -5.14
N ARG A 15 14.07 -11.02 -3.98
CA ARG A 15 12.77 -11.43 -3.42
C ARG A 15 11.59 -11.07 -4.32
N PHE A 16 11.61 -9.89 -4.95
CA PHE A 16 10.64 -9.52 -5.98
C PHE A 16 10.65 -10.54 -7.13
N GLN A 17 11.82 -10.86 -7.68
CA GLN A 17 11.96 -11.83 -8.78
C GLN A 17 11.47 -13.22 -8.37
N GLU A 18 11.81 -13.68 -7.16
CA GLU A 18 11.39 -14.97 -6.60
C GLU A 18 9.87 -15.03 -6.41
N LEU A 19 9.25 -14.00 -5.83
CA LEU A 19 7.78 -13.94 -5.70
C LEU A 19 7.09 -13.82 -7.05
N HIS A 20 7.58 -12.96 -7.93
CA HIS A 20 7.02 -12.78 -9.26
C HIS A 20 7.02 -14.09 -10.04
N ALA A 21 8.12 -14.85 -10.02
CA ALA A 21 8.20 -16.15 -10.68
C ALA A 21 7.25 -17.21 -10.08
N ARG A 22 6.90 -17.11 -8.80
CA ARG A 22 5.99 -18.05 -8.12
C ARG A 22 4.51 -17.69 -8.31
N THR A 23 4.19 -16.40 -8.27
CA THR A 23 2.81 -15.90 -8.24
C THR A 23 2.30 -15.57 -9.65
N CYS A 24 3.16 -15.11 -10.56
CA CYS A 24 2.78 -14.76 -11.92
C CYS A 24 3.12 -15.90 -12.88
N ASN A 25 2.13 -16.67 -13.30
CA ASN A 25 2.29 -17.71 -14.34
C ASN A 25 2.30 -17.13 -15.78
N VAL A 26 2.63 -15.84 -15.94
CA VAL A 26 2.52 -15.11 -17.22
C VAL A 26 3.84 -14.50 -17.64
N SER A 27 4.09 -14.60 -18.95
CA SER A 27 5.30 -14.41 -19.74
C SER A 27 5.99 -13.04 -19.72
N TYR A 28 5.89 -12.28 -18.63
CA TYR A 28 6.41 -10.92 -18.54
C TYR A 28 7.72 -10.87 -17.75
N ASP A 29 8.82 -10.55 -18.42
CA ASP A 29 10.14 -10.36 -17.81
C ASP A 29 10.24 -8.94 -17.23
N LEU A 30 9.59 -8.70 -16.08
CA LEU A 30 9.66 -7.40 -15.39
C LEU A 30 10.93 -7.32 -14.55
N ALA A 31 11.82 -6.37 -14.86
CA ALA A 31 12.91 -6.02 -13.97
C ALA A 31 12.47 -4.94 -12.98
N TRP A 32 13.07 -4.92 -11.78
CA TRP A 32 12.81 -3.88 -10.77
C TRP A 32 12.98 -2.45 -11.33
N GLY A 33 13.96 -2.26 -12.20
CA GLY A 33 14.26 -0.98 -12.83
C GLY A 33 13.19 -0.51 -13.83
N ASP A 34 12.35 -1.41 -14.34
CA ASP A 34 11.24 -1.05 -15.24
C ASP A 34 10.05 -0.48 -14.46
N LEU A 35 9.94 -0.80 -13.16
CA LEU A 35 8.81 -0.39 -12.35
C LEU A 35 8.89 1.12 -12.02
N PRO A 36 7.82 1.90 -12.23
CA PRO A 36 7.77 3.28 -11.76
C PRO A 36 7.85 3.31 -10.22
N THR A 37 8.29 4.43 -9.65
CA THR A 37 8.48 4.59 -8.20
C THR A 37 7.26 4.14 -7.38
N LEU A 38 6.05 4.47 -7.82
CA LEU A 38 4.83 4.08 -7.11
C LEU A 38 4.68 2.55 -7.06
N LEU A 39 4.96 1.86 -8.17
CA LEU A 39 4.87 0.41 -8.25
C LEU A 39 6.00 -0.27 -7.47
N GLN A 40 7.21 0.33 -7.45
CA GLN A 40 8.29 -0.11 -6.56
C GLN A 40 7.87 -0.03 -5.09
N GLN A 41 7.28 1.09 -4.65
CA GLN A 41 6.81 1.25 -3.27
C GLN A 41 5.73 0.23 -2.92
N ALA A 42 4.78 0.02 -3.83
CA ALA A 42 3.70 -0.93 -3.63
C ALA A 42 4.22 -2.39 -3.62
N VAL A 43 5.22 -2.73 -4.45
CA VAL A 43 5.89 -4.04 -4.38
C VAL A 43 6.62 -4.23 -3.05
N LEU A 44 7.35 -3.22 -2.56
CA LEU A 44 7.99 -3.30 -1.23
C LEU A 44 6.95 -3.56 -0.14
N TRP A 45 5.83 -2.85 -0.19
CA TRP A 45 4.71 -3.07 0.72
C TRP A 45 4.27 -4.54 0.70
N ASP A 46 4.01 -5.13 -0.46
CA ASP A 46 3.57 -6.52 -0.56
C ASP A 46 4.65 -7.54 -0.19
N LEU A 47 5.93 -7.21 -0.34
CA LEU A 47 7.06 -7.98 0.21
C LEU A 47 7.16 -7.87 1.74
N GLY A 48 6.34 -7.03 2.37
CA GLY A 48 6.40 -6.72 3.79
C GLY A 48 7.63 -5.90 4.16
N LEU A 49 8.11 -5.05 3.26
CA LEU A 49 9.26 -4.19 3.49
C LEU A 49 8.80 -2.73 3.63
N VAL A 50 9.07 -2.16 4.80
CA VAL A 50 8.71 -0.77 5.13
C VAL A 50 9.93 -0.03 5.68
N VAL A 51 9.93 1.30 5.60
CA VAL A 51 11.06 2.11 6.09
C VAL A 51 10.93 2.30 7.59
N ALA A 52 12.01 2.11 8.34
CA ALA A 52 12.11 2.51 9.74
C ALA A 52 13.40 3.30 9.95
N ASN A 53 13.38 4.29 10.85
CA ASN A 53 14.62 4.91 11.31
C ASN A 53 15.20 4.05 12.44
N VAL A 54 16.22 3.26 12.15
CA VAL A 54 16.88 2.36 13.10
C VAL A 54 18.22 2.97 13.47
N ASN A 55 18.41 3.33 14.74
CA ASN A 55 19.64 3.98 15.22
C ASN A 55 20.03 5.24 14.41
N GLY A 56 19.04 6.05 13.98
CA GLY A 56 19.29 7.26 13.17
C GLY A 56 19.37 7.03 11.67
N VAL A 57 19.30 5.79 11.19
CA VAL A 57 19.44 5.44 9.77
C VAL A 57 18.15 4.85 9.22
N ASP A 58 17.65 5.42 8.13
CA ASP A 58 16.52 4.85 7.40
C ASP A 58 16.91 3.51 6.79
N THR A 59 16.18 2.46 7.16
CA THR A 59 16.45 1.06 6.86
C THR A 59 15.14 0.38 6.48
N LEU A 60 15.18 -0.55 5.51
CA LEU A 60 14.04 -1.43 5.25
C LEU A 60 13.96 -2.49 6.35
N VAL A 61 12.81 -2.59 7.00
CA VAL A 61 12.53 -3.60 8.03
C VAL A 61 11.40 -4.52 7.57
N GLN A 62 11.43 -5.75 8.06
CA GLN A 62 10.45 -6.77 7.68
C GLN A 62 9.19 -6.69 8.57
N VAL A 63 8.04 -6.62 7.91
CA VAL A 63 6.71 -6.83 8.44
C VAL A 63 6.28 -8.26 8.15
N TYR A 64 5.71 -8.92 9.16
CA TYR A 64 5.20 -10.27 9.09
C TYR A 64 3.70 -10.23 9.35
N PRO A 65 2.84 -10.42 8.33
CA PRO A 65 1.41 -10.63 8.52
C PRO A 65 1.15 -11.93 9.29
N LEU A 66 -0.08 -12.13 9.76
CA LEU A 66 -0.53 -13.46 10.20
C LEU A 66 -0.30 -14.48 9.07
N CYS A 67 0.10 -15.70 9.42
CA CYS A 67 0.30 -16.75 8.42
C CYS A 67 -0.97 -16.96 7.58
N SER A 68 -0.78 -17.25 6.29
CA SER A 68 -1.86 -17.37 5.29
C SER A 68 -2.64 -16.07 5.02
N THR A 69 -2.10 -14.90 5.37
CA THR A 69 -2.65 -13.59 5.01
C THR A 69 -1.59 -12.73 4.33
N SER A 70 -2.04 -11.79 3.49
CA SER A 70 -1.21 -10.82 2.78
C SER A 70 -1.12 -9.49 3.53
N MET A 71 -0.24 -8.61 3.03
CA MET A 71 0.01 -7.28 3.60
C MET A 71 -1.21 -6.34 3.52
N ASP A 72 -2.20 -6.63 2.68
CA ASP A 72 -3.48 -5.90 2.63
C ASP A 72 -4.43 -6.23 3.80
N ASN A 73 -4.16 -7.25 4.61
CA ASN A 73 -5.01 -7.69 5.72
C ASN A 73 -4.44 -7.37 7.11
N LEU A 74 -3.62 -6.32 7.22
CA LEU A 74 -3.02 -5.94 8.50
C LEU A 74 -3.91 -5.04 9.35
N PHE A 75 -4.67 -4.16 8.70
CA PHE A 75 -5.50 -3.17 9.37
C PHE A 75 -6.78 -3.83 9.89
N PHE A 76 -7.20 -3.46 11.11
CA PHE A 76 -8.49 -3.86 11.67
C PHE A 76 -9.45 -2.67 11.66
N SER A 77 -10.76 -2.95 11.57
CA SER A 77 -11.78 -1.92 11.38
C SER A 77 -12.01 -1.04 12.63
N PRO A 78 -12.66 0.13 12.49
CA PRO A 78 -13.04 0.97 13.63
C PRO A 78 -13.96 0.25 14.60
N THR A 79 -14.84 -0.60 14.09
CA THR A 79 -15.71 -1.44 14.92
C THR A 79 -14.89 -2.41 15.77
N THR A 80 -13.82 -2.99 15.21
CA THR A 80 -12.91 -3.86 15.96
C THR A 80 -12.16 -3.05 17.00
N TYR A 81 -11.62 -1.90 16.61
CA TYR A 81 -10.93 -0.98 17.52
C TYR A 81 -11.82 -0.61 18.71
N LEU A 82 -13.04 -0.12 18.47
CA LEU A 82 -14.00 0.31 19.50
C LEU A 82 -14.57 -0.84 20.35
N SER A 83 -14.42 -2.09 19.92
CA SER A 83 -14.82 -3.26 20.71
C SER A 83 -13.79 -3.62 21.79
N MET A 84 -12.59 -3.02 21.73
CA MET A 84 -11.53 -3.28 22.68
C MET A 84 -11.74 -2.56 24.01
N LYS A 85 -11.06 -3.07 25.04
CA LYS A 85 -11.14 -2.53 26.38
C LYS A 85 -10.50 -1.14 26.44
N ASP A 86 -11.16 -0.18 27.09
CA ASP A 86 -10.64 1.18 27.34
C ASP A 86 -10.05 1.82 26.07
N THR A 87 -10.77 1.71 24.95
CA THR A 87 -10.43 2.35 23.68
C THR A 87 -11.51 3.32 23.26
N GLU A 88 -11.10 4.51 22.83
CA GLU A 88 -11.97 5.55 22.31
C GLU A 88 -11.47 6.05 20.95
N ALA A 89 -12.43 6.44 20.11
CA ALA A 89 -12.19 7.02 18.79
C ALA A 89 -12.60 8.49 18.76
N LEU A 90 -11.84 9.28 18.01
CA LEU A 90 -12.19 10.64 17.61
C LEU A 90 -12.64 10.60 16.15
N THR A 91 -13.84 11.13 15.87
CA THR A 91 -14.29 11.33 14.50
C THR A 91 -13.74 12.66 13.98
N CYS A 92 -13.01 12.58 12.88
CA CYS A 92 -12.46 13.72 12.17
C CYS A 92 -13.19 13.92 10.85
N SER A 93 -13.07 15.12 10.28
CA SER A 93 -13.72 15.50 9.03
C SER A 93 -12.70 16.07 8.05
N SER A 94 -12.80 15.66 6.79
CA SER A 94 -12.08 16.22 5.64
C SER A 94 -13.08 16.67 4.57
N SER A 95 -12.57 17.22 3.47
CA SER A 95 -13.38 17.47 2.28
C SER A 95 -13.89 16.19 1.59
N LEU A 96 -13.36 15.01 1.96
CA LEU A 96 -13.69 13.71 1.35
C LEU A 96 -14.69 12.91 2.20
N GLY A 97 -14.86 13.26 3.47
CA GLY A 97 -15.79 12.59 4.38
C GLY A 97 -15.34 12.66 5.84
N SER A 98 -15.93 11.82 6.66
CA SER A 98 -15.51 11.63 8.06
C SER A 98 -14.72 10.34 8.21
N TYR A 99 -13.69 10.37 9.06
CA TYR A 99 -12.78 9.26 9.31
C TYR A 99 -12.45 9.15 10.81
N VAL A 100 -11.92 8.00 11.23
CA VAL A 100 -11.65 7.72 12.64
C VAL A 100 -10.15 7.87 12.95
N ARG A 101 -9.86 8.53 14.07
CA ARG A 101 -8.53 8.57 14.71
C ARG A 101 -8.61 8.01 16.12
N GLN A 102 -7.49 7.54 16.65
CA GLN A 102 -7.39 7.22 18.08
C GLN A 102 -7.68 8.45 18.93
N ASN A 103 -8.65 8.36 19.84
CA ASN A 103 -8.77 9.29 20.97
C ASN A 103 -7.97 8.77 22.15
N GLU A 104 -8.27 7.55 22.60
CA GLU A 104 -7.59 6.93 23.75
C GLU A 104 -7.41 5.44 23.48
N ALA A 105 -6.22 4.91 23.77
CA ALA A 105 -5.94 3.48 23.73
C ALA A 105 -4.64 3.15 24.47
N SER A 106 -4.61 1.96 25.07
CA SER A 106 -3.39 1.36 25.61
C SER A 106 -2.91 0.23 24.70
N GLY A 107 -1.59 0.12 24.48
CA GLY A 107 -1.01 -0.92 23.62
C GLY A 107 -1.49 -2.35 23.95
N PRO A 108 -1.47 -2.78 25.22
CA PRO A 108 -2.00 -4.09 25.63
C PRO A 108 -3.47 -4.31 25.30
N ASN A 109 -4.29 -3.26 25.30
CA ASN A 109 -5.72 -3.38 25.03
C ASN A 109 -6.03 -3.56 23.54
N ILE A 110 -5.21 -2.98 22.65
CA ILE A 110 -5.35 -3.16 21.19
C ILE A 110 -4.58 -4.38 20.65
N THR A 111 -3.62 -4.91 21.41
CA THR A 111 -2.80 -6.07 21.03
C THR A 111 -3.63 -7.27 20.54
N PRO A 112 -4.79 -7.63 21.14
CA PRO A 112 -5.60 -8.74 20.65
C PRO A 112 -6.14 -8.59 19.22
N ALA A 113 -6.23 -7.36 18.67
CA ALA A 113 -6.65 -7.12 17.28
C ALA A 113 -5.48 -7.02 16.29
N ILE A 114 -4.24 -6.87 16.77
CA ILE A 114 -3.09 -6.67 15.90
C ILE A 114 -2.85 -7.91 15.02
N ARG A 115 -2.60 -7.66 13.73
CA ARG A 115 -2.45 -8.71 12.70
C ARG A 115 -1.06 -8.77 12.06
N CYS A 116 -0.10 -8.03 12.61
CA CYS A 116 1.27 -8.02 12.11
C CYS A 116 2.29 -7.97 13.25
N ALA A 117 3.50 -8.42 12.93
CA ALA A 117 4.67 -8.18 13.73
C ALA A 117 5.77 -7.54 12.88
N ILE A 118 6.61 -6.69 13.48
CA ILE A 118 7.74 -6.05 12.78
C ILE A 118 9.04 -6.43 13.46
N ASP A 119 10.03 -6.87 12.68
CA ASP A 119 11.38 -7.14 13.17
C ASP A 119 12.23 -5.87 13.09
N ALA A 120 12.02 -5.00 14.07
CA ALA A 120 12.78 -3.77 14.25
C ALA A 120 13.01 -3.50 15.75
N ALA A 121 14.11 -2.80 16.05
CA ALA A 121 14.45 -2.32 17.38
C ALA A 121 15.01 -0.91 17.28
N ASN A 122 15.03 -0.17 18.39
CA ASN A 122 15.55 1.20 18.48
C ASN A 122 14.92 2.16 17.46
N VAL A 123 13.63 1.96 17.19
CA VAL A 123 12.82 2.88 16.39
C VAL A 123 12.40 4.03 17.31
N PRO A 124 12.57 5.30 16.90
CA PRO A 124 12.19 6.44 17.74
C PRO A 124 10.68 6.51 17.97
N ASP A 125 10.29 7.06 19.11
CA ASP A 125 8.90 7.36 19.42
C ASP A 125 8.45 8.64 18.68
N ALA A 126 7.32 8.53 17.99
CA ALA A 126 6.76 9.65 17.23
C ALA A 126 5.81 10.55 18.05
N GLY A 127 5.33 10.11 19.22
CA GLY A 127 4.27 10.81 19.96
C GLY A 127 2.98 10.93 19.16
N SER A 128 2.77 10.04 18.18
CA SER A 128 1.62 10.00 17.29
C SER A 128 0.57 8.99 17.75
N SER A 129 -0.56 8.91 17.06
CA SER A 129 -1.56 7.85 17.26
C SER A 129 -1.03 6.47 16.82
N MET A 130 -1.46 5.39 17.50
CA MET A 130 -1.21 3.98 17.11
C MET A 130 -2.24 3.44 16.12
N TYR A 131 -3.39 4.11 16.01
CA TYR A 131 -4.50 3.74 15.12
C TYR A 131 -5.05 4.99 14.44
N ALA A 132 -5.22 4.91 13.12
CA ALA A 132 -5.77 6.00 12.34
C ALA A 132 -6.32 5.53 10.99
N GLU A 133 -7.33 6.25 10.51
CA GLU A 133 -7.90 6.11 9.18
C GLU A 133 -7.83 7.39 8.36
N ASP A 134 -7.78 7.15 7.05
CA ASP A 134 -8.14 7.97 5.90
C ASP A 134 -8.18 9.51 6.06
N ALA A 135 -7.01 10.15 5.95
CA ALA A 135 -6.91 11.60 5.78
C ALA A 135 -6.21 12.02 4.46
N LEU A 136 -5.98 11.10 3.51
CA LEU A 136 -5.23 11.39 2.28
C LEU A 136 -6.13 11.85 1.12
N LYS A 137 -5.59 12.76 0.30
CA LYS A 137 -6.22 13.16 -0.96
C LYS A 137 -5.91 12.14 -2.06
N PRO A 138 -6.71 12.05 -3.14
CA PRO A 138 -6.45 11.13 -4.24
C PRO A 138 -5.08 11.32 -4.93
N THR A 139 -4.46 12.49 -4.79
CA THR A 139 -3.14 12.81 -5.34
C THR A 139 -1.99 12.55 -4.36
N ASP A 140 -2.29 12.14 -3.13
CA ASP A 140 -1.28 11.83 -2.13
C ASP A 140 -0.78 10.40 -2.32
N VAL A 141 0.53 10.26 -2.49
CA VAL A 141 1.20 8.95 -2.52
C VAL A 141 1.67 8.61 -1.10
N PRO A 142 1.11 7.59 -0.44
CA PRO A 142 1.54 7.19 0.89
C PRO A 142 2.97 6.63 0.85
N ASP A 143 3.76 6.98 1.87
CA ASP A 143 5.05 6.35 2.16
C ASP A 143 4.91 5.65 3.52
N HIS A 144 5.20 4.34 3.56
CA HIS A 144 4.99 3.54 4.77
C HIS A 144 6.22 3.60 5.67
N ARG A 145 6.06 4.19 6.86
CA ARG A 145 7.13 4.37 7.83
C ARG A 145 6.78 3.83 9.20
N VAL A 146 7.72 3.12 9.82
CA VAL A 146 7.56 2.59 11.17
C VAL A 146 7.95 3.63 12.21
N TRP A 147 7.10 3.80 13.20
CA TRP A 147 7.38 4.54 14.43
C TRP A 147 7.05 3.68 15.66
N MET A 148 7.78 3.93 16.75
CA MET A 148 7.50 3.29 18.02
C MET A 148 6.43 4.06 18.80
N HIS A 149 5.65 3.34 19.59
CA HIS A 149 4.69 3.88 20.55
C HIS A 149 4.88 3.21 21.91
N GLN A 150 5.24 4.02 22.90
CA GLN A 150 5.37 3.59 24.28
C GLN A 150 4.95 4.72 25.23
N ALA A 151 3.94 4.47 26.06
CA ALA A 151 3.57 5.44 27.07
C ALA A 151 4.64 5.54 28.17
N PRO A 152 4.94 6.74 28.70
CA PRO A 152 5.89 6.92 29.80
C PRO A 152 5.57 6.01 30.99
N GLY A 153 6.59 5.35 31.54
CA GLY A 153 6.43 4.45 32.69
C GLY A 153 5.82 3.09 32.37
N THR A 154 5.58 2.78 31.10
CA THR A 154 5.09 1.46 30.67
C THR A 154 6.19 0.62 30.03
N SER A 155 6.06 -0.70 30.10
CA SER A 155 7.00 -1.65 29.48
C SER A 155 6.51 -2.21 28.14
N TRP A 156 5.28 -1.89 27.74
CA TRP A 156 4.74 -2.36 26.46
C TRP A 156 5.23 -1.47 25.33
N VAL A 157 5.38 -2.06 24.15
CA VAL A 157 5.80 -1.37 22.93
C VAL A 157 4.90 -1.84 21.79
N ILE A 158 4.34 -0.88 21.06
CA ILE A 158 3.67 -1.10 19.78
C ILE A 158 4.49 -0.41 18.69
N LEU A 159 4.68 -1.08 17.56
CA LEU A 159 5.24 -0.45 16.37
C LEU A 159 4.08 -0.10 15.43
N GLY A 160 3.96 1.15 15.02
CA GLY A 160 2.95 1.58 14.07
C GLY A 160 3.56 1.71 12.68
N ILE A 161 2.90 1.19 11.64
CA ILE A 161 3.19 1.55 10.25
C ILE A 161 2.32 2.74 9.89
N HIS A 162 2.93 3.89 9.73
CA HIS A 162 2.28 5.13 9.37
C HIS A 162 2.37 5.35 7.87
N SER A 163 1.23 5.58 7.23
CA SER A 163 1.14 5.81 5.79
C SER A 163 1.07 7.31 5.53
N ILE A 164 2.22 7.96 5.46
CA ILE A 164 2.33 9.42 5.38
C ILE A 164 3.03 9.80 4.08
N PRO A 165 2.45 10.68 3.25
CA PRO A 165 3.14 11.16 2.06
C PRO A 165 4.50 11.78 2.40
N LYS A 166 5.50 11.44 1.58
CA LYS A 166 6.89 11.91 1.77
C LYS A 166 7.00 13.44 1.92
N LYS A 167 6.22 14.19 1.14
CA LYS A 167 6.17 15.66 1.20
C LYS A 167 5.83 16.21 2.59
N TYR A 168 5.20 15.39 3.43
CA TYR A 168 4.85 15.72 4.81
C TYR A 168 5.90 15.18 5.80
N ALA A 169 6.50 14.01 5.51
CA ALA A 169 7.50 13.36 6.37
C ALA A 169 8.85 14.10 6.49
N ASP A 170 9.22 14.95 5.52
CA ASP A 170 10.45 15.76 5.56
C ASP A 170 10.27 17.08 6.35
N THR A 171 9.03 17.46 6.64
CA THR A 171 8.75 18.52 7.60
C THR A 171 8.91 17.93 9.00
N LYS A 172 9.39 18.68 9.99
CA LYS A 172 9.53 18.17 11.38
C LYS A 172 8.21 17.75 12.03
N LEU A 173 7.11 17.73 11.28
CA LEU A 173 5.79 17.29 11.68
C LEU A 173 5.77 15.77 11.64
N LYS A 174 5.87 15.19 12.83
CA LYS A 174 5.51 13.80 13.08
C LYS A 174 4.02 13.61 12.74
N ASP A 175 3.57 12.38 12.52
CA ASP A 175 2.13 12.09 12.32
C ASP A 175 1.31 12.69 13.47
N THR A 176 0.03 12.91 13.23
CA THR A 176 -0.88 13.54 14.20
C THR A 176 -0.90 12.74 15.51
N PRO A 177 -0.76 13.42 16.67
CA PRO A 177 -0.95 12.84 18.00
C PRO A 177 -2.29 12.10 18.16
N TRP A 178 -2.37 11.25 19.18
CA TRP A 178 -3.66 10.74 19.64
C TRP A 178 -4.50 11.87 20.25
N GLY A 179 -5.83 11.73 20.21
CA GLY A 179 -6.75 12.76 20.70
C GLY A 179 -6.88 13.99 19.80
N GLU A 180 -6.24 13.98 18.62
CA GLU A 180 -6.24 15.10 17.68
C GLU A 180 -6.64 14.67 16.28
N CYS A 181 -7.28 15.59 15.54
CA CYS A 181 -7.52 15.44 14.11
C CYS A 181 -6.36 16.06 13.31
N PRO A 182 -5.93 15.43 12.20
CA PRO A 182 -4.92 15.98 11.31
C PRO A 182 -5.21 17.41 10.86
N ASN A 183 -4.23 18.30 11.01
CA ASN A 183 -4.27 19.61 10.37
C ASN A 183 -3.80 19.50 8.91
N GLU A 184 -4.75 19.24 8.00
CA GLU A 184 -4.46 19.10 6.57
C GLU A 184 -3.81 20.35 5.95
N ALA A 185 -4.13 21.55 6.45
CA ALA A 185 -3.53 22.79 5.98
C ALA A 185 -2.03 22.88 6.33
N SER A 186 -1.63 22.20 7.40
CA SER A 186 -0.22 22.07 7.84
C SER A 186 0.45 20.81 7.28
N GLY A 187 -0.23 20.05 6.42
CA GLY A 187 0.33 18.85 5.80
C GLY A 187 0.42 17.65 6.74
N GLN A 188 -0.45 17.50 7.74
CA GLN A 188 -0.42 16.36 8.67
C GLN A 188 -1.30 15.17 8.23
N ALA A 189 -1.68 15.12 6.95
CA ALA A 189 -2.52 14.06 6.39
C ALA A 189 -1.78 12.71 6.37
N SER A 190 -2.43 11.67 6.90
CA SER A 190 -1.97 10.27 6.85
C SER A 190 -3.12 9.34 6.50
N ALA A 191 -2.84 8.25 5.78
CA ALA A 191 -3.87 7.28 5.40
C ALA A 191 -4.16 6.37 6.58
N LEU A 192 -3.36 5.32 6.74
CA LEU A 192 -3.53 4.36 7.83
C LEU A 192 -2.35 4.45 8.79
N THR A 193 -2.66 4.34 10.08
CA THR A 193 -1.69 3.87 11.07
C THR A 193 -2.06 2.45 11.47
N ILE A 194 -1.20 1.50 11.09
CA ILE A 194 -1.42 0.07 11.30
C ILE A 194 -0.55 -0.37 12.50
N PRO A 195 -1.15 -0.70 13.66
CA PRO A 195 -0.39 -1.17 14.80
C PRO A 195 0.07 -2.62 14.58
N CYS A 196 1.34 -2.86 14.87
CA CYS A 196 2.01 -4.16 14.85
C CYS A 196 2.74 -4.39 16.18
N VAL A 197 2.88 -5.65 16.57
CA VAL A 197 3.72 -6.01 17.73
C VAL A 197 5.19 -6.08 17.32
N VAL A 198 6.10 -5.99 18.27
CA VAL A 198 7.53 -6.28 18.02
C VAL A 198 7.69 -7.79 17.81
N TYR A 199 8.32 -8.19 16.70
CA TYR A 199 8.45 -9.61 16.30
C TYR A 199 9.02 -10.49 17.40
N LYS A 200 10.10 -10.04 18.06
CA LYS A 200 10.81 -10.83 19.08
C LYS A 200 10.02 -11.02 20.38
N THR A 201 9.09 -10.13 20.69
CA THR A 201 8.32 -10.14 21.95
C THR A 201 6.83 -10.37 21.73
N ARG A 202 6.44 -10.80 20.52
CA ARG A 202 5.03 -11.07 20.19
C ARG A 202 4.46 -12.21 21.05
N PRO A 203 3.13 -12.27 21.23
CA PRO A 203 2.48 -13.41 21.84
C PRO A 203 2.84 -14.71 21.10
N GLN A 204 3.17 -15.78 21.83
CA GLN A 204 3.50 -17.08 21.22
C GLN A 204 2.32 -17.69 20.44
N THR A 205 1.10 -17.28 20.76
CA THR A 205 -0.13 -17.65 20.05
C THR A 205 -0.27 -16.96 18.69
N MET A 206 0.54 -15.93 18.41
CA MET A 206 0.50 -15.17 17.16
C MET A 206 1.47 -15.77 16.13
N ALA A 207 0.94 -16.63 15.27
CA ALA A 207 1.66 -17.17 14.12
C ALA A 207 1.75 -16.11 13.02
N VAL A 208 2.97 -15.66 12.73
CA VAL A 208 3.26 -14.69 11.67
C VAL A 208 4.28 -15.27 10.70
N CYS A 209 4.11 -14.98 9.41
CA CYS A 209 4.91 -15.52 8.32
C CYS A 209 5.44 -14.38 7.45
N ALA A 210 6.56 -14.59 6.76
CA ALA A 210 6.98 -13.65 5.73
C ALA A 210 5.94 -13.68 4.58
N PRO A 211 5.67 -12.57 3.89
CA PRO A 211 4.80 -12.59 2.71
C PRO A 211 5.38 -13.52 1.63
N GLU A 212 4.59 -14.53 1.21
CA GLU A 212 4.98 -15.50 0.19
C GLU A 212 4.29 -15.28 -1.16
N THR A 213 3.26 -14.42 -1.18
CA THR A 213 2.48 -14.09 -2.37
C THR A 213 2.21 -12.59 -2.42
N PHE A 214 2.15 -12.03 -3.62
CA PHE A 214 1.56 -10.70 -3.81
C PHE A 214 0.07 -10.73 -3.46
N SER A 215 -0.44 -9.59 -3.00
CA SER A 215 -1.88 -9.34 -2.94
C SER A 215 -2.49 -9.46 -4.34
N GLU A 216 -3.78 -9.75 -4.41
CA GLU A 216 -4.51 -9.83 -5.68
C GLU A 216 -4.42 -8.49 -6.45
N SER A 217 -4.51 -7.37 -5.74
CA SER A 217 -4.40 -6.02 -6.31
C SER A 217 -3.02 -5.77 -6.93
N MET A 218 -1.94 -6.12 -6.21
CA MET A 218 -0.58 -5.98 -6.73
C MET A 218 -0.32 -6.87 -7.94
N HIS A 219 -0.79 -8.11 -7.87
CA HIS A 219 -0.70 -9.02 -9.01
C HIS A 219 -1.39 -8.42 -10.25
N SER A 220 -2.61 -7.90 -10.09
CA SER A 220 -3.34 -7.22 -11.17
C SER A 220 -2.55 -6.02 -11.71
N TRP A 221 -2.00 -5.17 -10.85
CA TRP A 221 -1.22 -4.00 -11.28
C TRP A 221 0.06 -4.36 -12.04
N LEU A 222 0.77 -5.40 -11.62
CA LEU A 222 1.97 -5.87 -12.33
C LEU A 222 1.62 -6.42 -13.71
N VAL A 223 0.52 -7.17 -13.82
CA VAL A 223 0.01 -7.68 -15.10
C VAL A 223 -0.40 -6.52 -16.01
N ASP A 224 -1.21 -5.58 -15.53
CA ASP A 224 -1.66 -4.42 -16.31
C ASP A 224 -0.47 -3.57 -16.78
N PHE A 225 0.51 -3.34 -15.90
CA PHE A 225 1.72 -2.59 -16.22
C PHE A 225 2.55 -3.28 -17.31
N ALA A 226 2.76 -4.59 -17.20
CA ALA A 226 3.49 -5.35 -18.21
C ALA A 226 2.75 -5.40 -19.56
N SER A 227 1.43 -5.60 -19.52
CA SER A 227 0.57 -5.71 -20.70
C SER A 227 0.49 -4.42 -21.50
N ALA A 228 0.67 -3.27 -20.85
CA ALA A 228 0.70 -1.96 -21.49
C ALA A 228 1.98 -1.70 -22.31
N GLY A 229 2.90 -2.67 -22.42
CA GLY A 229 4.17 -2.51 -23.14
C GLY A 229 5.18 -1.60 -22.44
N ASN A 230 4.94 -1.30 -21.15
CA ASN A 230 5.84 -0.49 -20.33
C ASN A 230 7.01 -1.31 -19.76
N ALA A 231 7.00 -2.63 -19.95
CA ALA A 231 8.16 -3.48 -19.75
C ALA A 231 9.07 -3.33 -20.97
N THR A 232 10.33 -2.95 -20.76
CA THR A 232 11.31 -2.95 -21.85
C THR A 232 11.42 -4.38 -22.36
N THR A 233 10.90 -4.65 -23.56
CA THR A 233 11.08 -5.93 -24.25
C THR A 233 12.56 -6.09 -24.56
N ALA A 234 13.34 -6.61 -23.61
CA ALA A 234 14.55 -7.32 -23.94
C ALA A 234 14.11 -8.69 -24.49
N PRO A 235 14.25 -8.97 -25.79
CA PRO A 235 13.98 -10.30 -26.29
C PRO A 235 15.06 -11.20 -25.67
N LYS A 236 14.68 -12.11 -24.77
CA LYS A 236 15.52 -13.28 -24.53
C LYS A 236 15.56 -14.03 -25.85
N THR A 237 16.73 -14.03 -26.47
CA THR A 237 17.09 -14.91 -27.57
C THR A 237 16.79 -16.33 -27.11
N VAL A 238 15.63 -16.86 -27.50
CA VAL A 238 15.40 -18.29 -27.52
C VAL A 238 16.44 -18.82 -28.49
N VAL A 239 17.47 -19.49 -27.97
CA VAL A 239 18.43 -20.23 -28.79
C VAL A 239 17.62 -21.29 -29.54
N PRO A 240 17.44 -21.20 -30.87
CA PRO A 240 16.73 -22.22 -31.61
C PRO A 240 17.73 -23.34 -31.89
N THR A 241 17.43 -24.53 -31.39
CA THR A 241 18.03 -25.78 -31.88
C THR A 241 17.84 -25.86 -33.39
N THR A 242 18.95 -25.97 -34.10
CA THR A 242 19.12 -25.98 -35.55
C THR A 242 18.27 -27.03 -36.26
N THR A 243 17.52 -26.65 -37.31
CA THR A 243 17.35 -27.41 -38.55
C THR A 243 16.91 -26.43 -39.67
N PRO A 244 17.53 -26.45 -40.87
CA PRO A 244 17.33 -25.41 -41.89
C PRO A 244 16.18 -25.75 -42.85
N THR A 245 15.27 -24.80 -43.09
CA THR A 245 14.42 -24.77 -44.28
C THR A 245 14.28 -23.34 -44.79
N THR A 246 14.48 -23.19 -46.09
CA THR A 246 14.66 -21.97 -46.89
C THR A 246 13.34 -21.27 -47.24
N ALA A 247 13.49 -19.99 -47.63
CA ALA A 247 12.54 -19.10 -48.36
C ALA A 247 11.50 -18.36 -47.49
N SER A 248 11.13 -17.09 -47.72
CA SER A 248 11.51 -16.08 -48.72
C SER A 248 10.99 -14.71 -48.23
N LEU A 249 11.67 -13.64 -48.65
CA LEU A 249 11.34 -12.23 -48.42
C LEU A 249 9.93 -11.87 -48.94
N ASN A 250 9.22 -11.03 -48.20
CA ASN A 250 8.31 -10.01 -48.74
C ASN A 250 8.22 -8.86 -47.71
N ASP A 251 8.76 -7.71 -48.10
CA ASP A 251 8.51 -6.41 -47.50
C ASP A 251 7.08 -5.98 -47.80
N GLU A 252 6.36 -5.44 -46.81
CA GLU A 252 5.35 -4.44 -47.09
C GLU A 252 5.27 -3.42 -45.96
N SER A 253 5.58 -2.18 -46.33
CA SER A 253 5.49 -0.97 -45.54
C SER A 253 4.03 -0.60 -45.28
N SER A 254 3.67 -0.26 -44.04
CA SER A 254 2.51 0.58 -43.79
C SER A 254 2.78 1.53 -42.63
N ASN A 255 2.69 2.83 -42.93
CA ASN A 255 2.71 3.92 -41.97
C ASN A 255 1.38 3.94 -41.21
N ASP A 256 1.37 3.55 -39.93
CA ASP A 256 0.22 3.78 -39.06
C ASP A 256 0.35 5.14 -38.36
N THR A 257 -0.41 6.11 -38.89
CA THR A 257 -0.80 7.30 -38.17
C THR A 257 -2.21 7.03 -37.62
N ALA A 258 -2.34 6.66 -36.36
CA ALA A 258 -3.64 6.46 -35.70
C ALA A 258 -3.81 7.42 -34.52
N ILE A 259 -4.79 8.29 -34.69
CA ILE A 259 -5.30 9.30 -33.78
C ILE A 259 -6.00 8.61 -32.60
N ILE A 260 -5.62 8.93 -31.34
CA ILE A 260 -6.36 8.53 -30.14
C ILE A 260 -7.22 9.71 -29.69
N ILE A 261 -8.52 9.67 -30.00
CA ILE A 261 -9.55 10.48 -29.33
C ILE A 261 -10.77 9.59 -29.06
N GLY A 262 -11.14 9.47 -27.78
CA GLY A 262 -12.55 9.40 -27.37
C GLY A 262 -13.07 8.08 -26.79
N ALA A 263 -12.89 7.88 -25.48
CA ALA A 263 -13.75 6.98 -24.70
C ALA A 263 -13.98 7.46 -23.25
N VAL A 264 -14.31 8.75 -23.06
CA VAL A 264 -14.78 9.30 -21.76
C VAL A 264 -16.21 9.87 -21.82
N ALA A 265 -16.81 9.98 -23.02
CA ALA A 265 -18.17 10.53 -23.15
C ALA A 265 -19.31 9.50 -22.93
N GLY A 266 -19.02 8.19 -22.98
CA GLY A 266 -20.07 7.15 -22.92
C GLY A 266 -20.63 6.87 -21.51
N VAL A 267 -19.78 6.94 -20.48
CA VAL A 267 -20.18 6.54 -19.12
C VAL A 267 -20.99 7.63 -18.42
N VAL A 268 -20.63 8.91 -18.62
CA VAL A 268 -21.34 10.04 -18.02
C VAL A 268 -22.73 10.23 -18.66
N GLY A 269 -22.83 10.06 -19.99
CA GLY A 269 -24.12 10.15 -20.69
C GLY A 269 -25.11 9.06 -20.28
N GLY A 270 -24.63 7.81 -20.10
CA GLY A 270 -25.46 6.69 -19.67
C GLY A 270 -26.00 6.84 -18.25
N LEU A 271 -25.19 7.34 -17.31
CA LEU A 271 -25.61 7.56 -15.92
C LEU A 271 -26.66 8.67 -15.78
N VAL A 272 -26.52 9.77 -16.53
CA VAL A 272 -27.50 10.86 -16.51
C VAL A 272 -28.85 10.41 -17.09
N LEU A 273 -28.84 9.65 -18.18
CA LEU A 273 -30.06 9.10 -18.78
C LEU A 273 -30.75 8.08 -17.86
N ALA A 274 -30.00 7.23 -17.17
CA ALA A 274 -30.56 6.27 -16.21
C ALA A 274 -31.20 6.96 -14.99
N VAL A 275 -30.57 8.02 -14.46
CA VAL A 275 -31.13 8.80 -13.33
C VAL A 275 -32.40 9.54 -13.76
N LEU A 276 -32.42 10.15 -14.95
CA LEU A 276 -33.62 10.79 -15.50
C LEU A 276 -34.75 9.78 -15.76
N LEU A 277 -34.40 8.60 -16.29
CA LEU A 277 -35.12 7.32 -16.24
C LEU A 277 -35.92 7.16 -14.94
N VAL A 278 -35.18 6.92 -13.87
CA VAL A 278 -35.71 6.57 -12.55
C VAL A 278 -36.58 7.70 -11.98
N LEU A 279 -36.19 8.97 -12.15
CA LEU A 279 -36.94 10.11 -11.62
C LEU A 279 -38.29 10.30 -12.32
N VAL A 280 -38.36 10.08 -13.65
CA VAL A 280 -39.63 10.17 -14.41
C VAL A 280 -40.57 9.02 -14.03
N PHE A 281 -40.06 7.79 -13.88
CA PHE A 281 -40.86 6.65 -13.45
C PHE A 281 -41.37 6.79 -12.00
N ARG A 282 -40.58 7.38 -11.09
CA ARG A 282 -41.02 7.65 -9.72
C ARG A 282 -42.07 8.76 -9.64
N ARG A 283 -41.98 9.80 -10.49
CA ARG A 283 -43.00 10.85 -10.57
C ARG A 283 -44.33 10.35 -11.12
N ARG A 284 -44.32 9.42 -12.09
CA ARG A 284 -45.55 8.81 -12.63
C ARG A 284 -46.28 7.90 -11.66
N LYS A 285 -45.61 7.32 -10.66
CA LYS A 285 -46.23 6.52 -9.59
C LYS A 285 -46.78 7.34 -8.42
N ALA A 286 -46.51 8.65 -8.38
CA ALA A 286 -46.89 9.54 -7.29
C ALA A 286 -47.97 10.57 -7.68
N ALA A 287 -48.52 10.48 -8.89
CA ALA A 287 -49.75 11.18 -9.26
C ALA A 287 -50.95 10.25 -9.02
N PRO A 288 -52.03 10.72 -8.37
CA PRO A 288 -53.18 9.91 -7.99
C PRO A 288 -53.97 9.36 -9.19
#